data_AF-A0A8C4NJZ7-F1
#
_entry.id   AF-A0A8C4NJZ7-F1
#
_cell.length_a   1.000
_cell.length_b   1.000
_cell.length_c   1.000
_cell.angle_alpha   90.00
_cell.angle_beta   90.00
_cell.angle_gamma   90.00
#
_symmetry.space_group_name_H-M   'P 1'
#
loop_
_entity.id
_entity.type
_entity.pdbx_description
1 polymer ?
#
loop_
_entity_poly.entity_id
_entity_poly.type
_entity_poly.pdbx_seq_one_letter_code
_entity_poly.pdbx_strand_id
1 'polypeptide(L)'
;MAGSPVPMSIHLLPVDPLLHVFSFVDFRSLARCAQVCRRFRHLAEHETLWKSHCRMCWLLEQLPARQTWRGLFQDTYRDLGRYVTVYAPLKRTWLDLEEFLKNHCPSLMATLKGGATEQMLHAVEEKIGRILPEDLRCSLRIHNGQMLKGTGLMGSVAISYHHRSECLLDVETAMQGYSQQRRLIDSLPLTFCTRTGLTQYIALSDVGGRARGNVFYHSPNQTDSEICDAFLTGRHFSEWFMEYVRNVVGRKYPLIGEEIFRYMETGNVARTGSISVSVSTAFLPEFSFIHPPHYSFSYRIRS
;
A
#
# COMPACT_ATOMS: atom_id res chain seq x y z
N MET A 1 -56.24 23.20 -27.74
CA MET A 1 -56.15 22.68 -26.35
C MET A 1 -54.70 22.39 -26.07
N ALA A 2 -54.02 23.26 -25.32
CA ALA A 2 -52.62 23.03 -24.94
C ALA A 2 -52.60 22.02 -23.79
N GLY A 3 -51.97 20.87 -24.01
CA GLY A 3 -51.79 19.85 -22.97
C GLY A 3 -51.05 20.47 -21.78
N SER A 4 -51.66 20.42 -20.60
CA SER A 4 -51.00 20.80 -19.36
C SER A 4 -49.71 19.97 -19.20
N PRO A 5 -48.57 20.59 -18.85
CA PRO A 5 -47.34 19.85 -18.65
C PRO A 5 -47.58 18.86 -17.52
N VAL A 6 -47.47 17.56 -17.82
CA VAL A 6 -47.57 16.51 -16.82
C VAL A 6 -46.50 16.80 -15.77
N PRO A 7 -46.87 16.99 -14.48
CA PRO A 7 -45.88 17.23 -13.45
C PRO A 7 -44.92 16.04 -13.43
N MET A 8 -43.66 16.29 -13.78
CA MET A 8 -42.60 15.27 -13.75
C MET A 8 -42.31 14.92 -12.29
N SER A 9 -43.11 14.02 -11.74
CA SER A 9 -42.87 13.41 -10.44
C SER A 9 -41.89 12.26 -10.60
N ILE A 10 -40.93 12.16 -9.68
CA ILE A 10 -39.95 11.06 -9.64
C ILE A 10 -40.63 9.68 -9.53
N HIS A 11 -41.88 9.65 -9.04
CA HIS A 11 -42.72 8.46 -8.98
C HIS A 11 -43.28 8.01 -10.33
N LEU A 12 -43.19 8.84 -11.37
CA LEU A 12 -43.68 8.56 -12.73
C LEU A 12 -42.57 8.14 -13.70
N LEU A 13 -41.30 8.31 -13.32
CA LEU A 13 -40.17 7.82 -14.13
C LEU A 13 -40.24 6.29 -14.25
N PRO A 14 -39.81 5.68 -15.36
CA PRO A 14 -39.70 4.23 -15.46
C PRO A 14 -38.63 3.66 -14.52
N VAL A 15 -38.65 2.34 -14.30
CA VAL A 15 -37.68 1.64 -13.42
C VAL A 15 -36.27 1.72 -13.99
N ASP A 16 -36.09 1.46 -15.28
CA ASP A 16 -34.75 1.35 -15.89
C ASP A 16 -33.93 2.65 -15.84
N PRO A 17 -34.49 3.84 -16.14
CA PRO A 17 -33.76 5.10 -16.00
C PRO A 17 -33.36 5.39 -14.55
N LEU A 18 -34.22 5.10 -13.58
CA LEU A 18 -33.88 5.28 -12.16
C LEU A 18 -32.80 4.31 -11.70
N LEU A 19 -32.88 3.04 -12.15
CA LEU A 19 -31.87 2.04 -11.87
C LEU A 19 -30.52 2.44 -12.49
N HIS A 20 -30.53 3.00 -13.70
CA HIS A 20 -29.34 3.55 -14.34
C HIS A 20 -28.76 4.73 -13.55
N VAL A 21 -29.60 5.68 -13.09
CA VAL A 21 -29.15 6.76 -12.20
C VAL A 21 -28.50 6.20 -10.93
N PHE A 22 -29.09 5.19 -10.29
CA PHE A 22 -28.55 4.57 -9.08
C PHE A 22 -27.21 3.87 -9.33
N SER A 23 -26.91 3.45 -10.56
CA SER A 23 -25.64 2.82 -10.91
C SER A 23 -24.42 3.77 -10.83
N PHE A 24 -24.65 5.08 -10.81
CA PHE A 24 -23.60 6.10 -10.64
C PHE A 24 -23.39 6.53 -9.18
N VAL A 25 -24.25 6.08 -8.26
CA VAL A 25 -24.26 6.52 -6.87
C VAL A 25 -23.33 5.63 -6.04
N ASP A 26 -22.60 6.20 -5.07
CA ASP A 26 -21.78 5.41 -4.14
C ASP A 26 -22.65 4.54 -3.20
N PHE A 27 -22.07 3.49 -2.62
CA PHE A 27 -22.82 2.54 -1.78
C PHE A 27 -23.47 3.18 -0.53
N ARG A 28 -22.90 4.26 0.04
CA ARG A 28 -23.46 4.96 1.20
C ARG A 28 -24.69 5.77 0.78
N SER A 29 -24.56 6.48 -0.33
CA SER A 29 -25.65 7.24 -0.93
C SER A 29 -26.76 6.33 -1.42
N LEU A 30 -26.43 5.14 -1.97
CA LEU A 30 -27.39 4.12 -2.35
C LEU A 30 -28.18 3.59 -1.13
N ALA A 31 -27.49 3.36 0.00
CA ALA A 31 -28.14 2.99 1.25
C ALA A 31 -29.09 4.08 1.77
N ARG A 32 -28.75 5.36 1.58
CA ARG A 32 -29.63 6.51 1.91
C ARG A 32 -30.83 6.58 0.97
N CYS A 33 -30.64 6.35 -0.34
CA CYS A 33 -31.74 6.29 -1.31
C CYS A 33 -32.78 5.24 -0.88
N ALA A 34 -32.34 4.08 -0.36
CA ALA A 34 -33.22 3.03 0.13
C ALA A 34 -34.13 3.46 1.30
N GLN A 35 -33.82 4.57 1.98
CA GLN A 35 -34.59 5.10 3.11
C GLN A 35 -35.61 6.17 2.70
N VAL A 36 -35.61 6.64 1.44
CA VAL A 36 -36.48 7.73 0.98
C VAL A 36 -37.93 7.28 0.80
N CYS A 37 -38.16 6.20 0.07
CA CYS A 37 -39.50 5.65 -0.15
C CYS A 37 -39.44 4.15 -0.53
N ARG A 38 -40.58 3.44 -0.48
CA ARG A 38 -40.65 2.01 -0.82
C ARG A 38 -40.13 1.70 -2.22
N ARG A 39 -40.41 2.57 -3.19
CA ARG A 39 -39.95 2.41 -4.58
C ARG A 39 -38.43 2.50 -4.67
N PHE A 40 -37.83 3.50 -4.02
CA PHE A 40 -36.37 3.67 -4.01
C PHE A 40 -35.69 2.56 -3.25
N ARG A 41 -36.30 2.06 -2.17
CA ARG A 41 -35.83 0.86 -1.48
C ARG A 41 -35.73 -0.32 -2.44
N HIS A 42 -36.80 -0.64 -3.17
CA HIS A 42 -36.78 -1.75 -4.11
C HIS A 42 -35.69 -1.60 -5.18
N LEU A 43 -35.49 -0.39 -5.73
CA LEU A 43 -34.45 -0.11 -6.71
C LEU A 43 -33.03 -0.18 -6.11
N ALA A 44 -32.83 0.38 -4.92
CA ALA A 44 -31.54 0.40 -4.24
C ALA A 44 -31.11 -0.99 -3.76
N GLU A 45 -32.05 -1.93 -3.63
CA GLU A 45 -31.78 -3.33 -3.28
C GLU A 45 -31.48 -4.20 -4.50
N HIS A 46 -31.46 -3.63 -5.72
CA HIS A 46 -31.24 -4.39 -6.94
C HIS A 46 -29.81 -4.97 -7.03
N GLU A 47 -29.73 -6.26 -7.35
CA GLU A 47 -28.49 -7.06 -7.28
C GLU A 47 -27.36 -6.54 -8.18
N THR A 48 -27.69 -5.96 -9.34
CA THR A 48 -26.67 -5.44 -10.27
C THR A 48 -25.89 -4.27 -9.69
N LEU A 49 -26.51 -3.45 -8.84
CA LEU A 49 -25.86 -2.32 -8.18
C LEU A 49 -24.84 -2.81 -7.16
N TRP A 50 -25.25 -3.74 -6.29
CA TRP A 50 -24.38 -4.32 -5.28
C TRP A 50 -23.28 -5.21 -5.88
N LYS A 51 -23.55 -5.88 -7.01
CA LYS A 51 -22.51 -6.56 -7.78
C LYS A 51 -21.42 -5.61 -8.24
N SER A 52 -21.79 -4.44 -8.75
CA SER A 52 -20.84 -3.40 -9.15
C SER A 52 -19.99 -2.93 -7.96
N HIS A 53 -20.63 -2.62 -6.82
CA HIS A 53 -19.91 -2.22 -5.61
C HIS A 53 -19.01 -3.31 -5.03
N CYS A 54 -19.43 -4.58 -5.03
CA CYS A 54 -18.57 -5.70 -4.63
C CYS A 54 -17.34 -5.83 -5.51
N ARG A 55 -17.48 -5.66 -6.83
CA ARG A 55 -16.36 -5.66 -7.76
C ARG A 55 -15.41 -4.49 -7.51
N MET A 56 -15.95 -3.29 -7.34
CA MET A 56 -15.13 -2.08 -7.17
C MET A 56 -14.44 -2.03 -5.81
N CYS A 57 -15.14 -2.32 -4.72
CA CYS A 57 -14.62 -2.17 -3.36
C CYS A 57 -13.83 -3.40 -2.89
N TRP A 58 -14.24 -4.61 -3.30
CA TRP A 58 -13.74 -5.86 -2.73
C TRP A 58 -13.09 -6.80 -3.75
N LEU A 59 -13.10 -6.42 -5.04
CA LEU A 59 -12.57 -7.23 -6.15
C LEU A 59 -13.24 -8.61 -6.28
N LEU A 60 -14.51 -8.72 -5.87
CA LEU A 60 -15.27 -9.97 -5.91
C LEU A 60 -15.95 -10.16 -7.26
N GLU A 61 -15.60 -11.22 -7.98
CA GLU A 61 -16.18 -11.51 -9.30
C GLU A 61 -17.33 -12.52 -9.28
N GLN A 62 -17.34 -13.39 -8.27
CA GLN A 62 -18.27 -14.50 -8.14
C GLN A 62 -19.12 -14.38 -6.88
N LEU A 63 -20.38 -14.80 -6.99
CA LEU A 63 -21.32 -14.84 -5.87
C LEU A 63 -21.32 -16.26 -5.29
N PRO A 64 -21.02 -16.44 -3.99
CA PRO A 64 -21.14 -17.74 -3.34
C PRO A 64 -22.57 -18.28 -3.42
N ALA A 65 -22.70 -19.61 -3.41
CA ALA A 65 -24.01 -20.26 -3.45
C ALA A 65 -24.89 -19.78 -2.28
N ARG A 66 -26.18 -19.51 -2.58
CA ARG A 66 -27.21 -19.07 -1.62
C ARG A 66 -26.98 -17.70 -0.96
N GLN A 67 -26.13 -16.85 -1.54
CA GLN A 67 -25.99 -15.45 -1.11
C GLN A 67 -26.59 -14.48 -2.14
N THR A 68 -26.78 -13.23 -1.73
CA THR A 68 -27.07 -12.09 -2.60
C THR A 68 -25.86 -11.16 -2.64
N TRP A 69 -25.67 -10.41 -3.72
CA TRP A 69 -24.60 -9.43 -3.83
C TRP A 69 -24.68 -8.38 -2.73
N ARG A 70 -25.89 -7.97 -2.36
CA ARG A 70 -26.09 -7.06 -1.23
C ARG A 70 -25.66 -7.68 0.10
N GLY A 71 -26.06 -8.91 0.38
CA GLY A 71 -25.67 -9.63 1.60
C GLY A 71 -24.15 -9.80 1.67
N LEU A 72 -23.54 -10.26 0.58
CA LEU A 72 -22.09 -10.38 0.44
C LEU A 72 -21.38 -9.04 0.67
N PHE A 73 -21.89 -7.94 0.12
CA PHE A 73 -21.35 -6.61 0.36
C PHE A 73 -21.43 -6.23 1.84
N GLN A 74 -22.57 -6.45 2.49
CA GLN A 74 -22.80 -6.12 3.89
C GLN A 74 -21.92 -6.93 4.84
N ASP A 75 -21.78 -8.23 4.60
CA ASP A 75 -20.92 -9.10 5.40
C ASP A 75 -19.44 -8.74 5.21
N THR A 76 -19.01 -8.49 3.97
CA THR A 76 -17.64 -8.02 3.68
C THR A 76 -17.39 -6.64 4.30
N TYR A 77 -18.35 -5.72 4.23
CA TYR A 77 -18.26 -4.39 4.84
C TYR A 77 -18.21 -4.48 6.38
N ARG A 78 -18.83 -5.49 7.00
CA ARG A 78 -18.75 -5.69 8.45
C ARG A 78 -17.31 -6.00 8.91
N ASP A 79 -16.56 -6.73 8.10
CA ASP A 79 -15.17 -7.09 8.38
C ASP A 79 -14.16 -6.03 7.87
N LEU A 80 -14.27 -5.64 6.60
CA LEU A 80 -13.31 -4.79 5.89
C LEU A 80 -13.78 -3.35 5.67
N GLY A 81 -14.98 -2.98 6.14
CA GLY A 81 -15.58 -1.67 5.88
C GLY A 81 -14.73 -0.49 6.35
N ARG A 82 -13.91 -0.70 7.39
CA ARG A 82 -12.90 0.28 7.84
C ARG A 82 -11.91 0.65 6.74
N TYR A 83 -11.58 -0.29 5.86
CA TYR A 83 -10.57 -0.13 4.82
C TYR A 83 -11.17 0.15 3.44
N VAL A 84 -12.49 0.38 3.33
CA VAL A 84 -13.20 0.44 2.04
C VAL A 84 -12.59 1.41 1.02
N THR A 85 -11.96 2.49 1.48
CA THR A 85 -11.32 3.50 0.62
C THR A 85 -9.97 3.08 0.06
N VAL A 86 -9.25 2.18 0.74
CA VAL A 86 -7.87 1.79 0.41
C VAL A 86 -7.73 0.31 0.03
N TYR A 87 -8.73 -0.52 0.35
CA TYR A 87 -8.66 -1.97 0.21
C TYR A 87 -8.45 -2.41 -1.24
N ALA A 88 -9.32 -2.01 -2.16
CA ALA A 88 -9.23 -2.43 -3.56
C ALA A 88 -7.86 -2.10 -4.21
N PRO A 89 -7.35 -0.85 -4.15
CA PRO A 89 -6.05 -0.56 -4.73
C PRO A 89 -4.90 -1.31 -4.04
N LEU A 90 -4.91 -1.46 -2.70
CA LEU A 90 -3.89 -2.26 -2.01
C LEU A 90 -3.96 -3.74 -2.36
N LYS A 91 -5.16 -4.32 -2.41
CA LYS A 91 -5.35 -5.75 -2.74
C LYS A 91 -4.92 -6.03 -4.16
N ARG A 92 -5.23 -5.16 -5.12
CA ARG A 92 -4.75 -5.29 -6.50
C ARG A 92 -3.23 -5.22 -6.57
N THR A 93 -2.63 -4.25 -5.88
CA THR A 93 -1.17 -4.10 -5.79
C THR A 93 -0.51 -5.37 -5.25
N TRP A 94 -1.05 -5.97 -4.19
CA TRP A 94 -0.55 -7.24 -3.67
C TRP A 94 -0.73 -8.40 -4.66
N LEU A 95 -1.88 -8.50 -5.33
CA LEU A 95 -2.11 -9.54 -6.35
C LEU A 95 -1.12 -9.43 -7.52
N ASP A 96 -0.88 -8.21 -8.01
CA ASP A 96 0.10 -7.96 -9.08
C ASP A 96 1.52 -8.35 -8.63
N LEU A 97 1.89 -8.03 -7.38
CA LEU A 97 3.17 -8.43 -6.80
C LEU A 97 3.28 -9.95 -6.63
N GLU A 98 2.24 -10.60 -6.11
CA GLU A 98 2.21 -12.06 -5.95
C GLU A 98 2.40 -12.77 -7.30
N GLU A 99 1.66 -12.34 -8.33
CA GLU A 99 1.78 -12.92 -9.67
C GLU A 99 3.20 -12.75 -10.23
N PHE A 100 3.77 -11.55 -10.07
CA PHE A 100 5.15 -11.29 -10.47
C PHE A 100 6.15 -12.20 -9.73
N LEU A 101 6.02 -12.31 -8.41
CA LEU A 101 6.95 -13.09 -7.58
C LEU A 101 6.80 -14.59 -7.87
N LYS A 102 5.59 -15.11 -8.08
CA LYS A 102 5.37 -16.51 -8.48
C LYS A 102 6.12 -16.86 -9.77
N ASN A 103 6.13 -15.94 -10.73
CA ASN A 103 6.74 -16.15 -12.05
C ASN A 103 8.26 -15.89 -12.08
N HIS A 104 8.79 -15.08 -11.17
CA HIS A 104 10.15 -14.55 -11.29
C HIS A 104 11.03 -14.70 -10.04
N CYS A 105 10.44 -14.81 -8.85
CA CYS A 105 11.15 -14.89 -7.58
C CYS A 105 10.43 -15.88 -6.62
N PRO A 106 10.27 -17.16 -6.99
CA PRO A 106 9.48 -18.11 -6.20
C PRO A 106 10.01 -18.30 -4.77
N SER A 107 11.32 -18.22 -4.55
CA SER A 107 11.87 -18.29 -3.20
C SER A 107 11.44 -17.09 -2.34
N LEU A 108 11.37 -15.89 -2.91
CA LEU A 108 10.90 -14.70 -2.23
C LEU A 108 9.37 -14.76 -2.00
N MET A 109 8.61 -15.25 -2.97
CA MET A 109 7.16 -15.50 -2.82
C MET A 109 6.87 -16.40 -1.60
N ALA A 110 7.68 -17.44 -1.40
CA ALA A 110 7.53 -18.37 -0.27
C ALA A 110 7.79 -17.73 1.10
N THR A 111 8.37 -16.53 1.16
CA THR A 111 8.61 -15.81 2.43
C THR A 111 7.43 -14.94 2.86
N LEU A 112 6.47 -14.66 1.97
CA LEU A 112 5.34 -13.80 2.29
C LEU A 112 4.45 -14.46 3.35
N LYS A 113 4.16 -13.75 4.43
CA LYS A 113 3.26 -14.23 5.47
C LYS A 113 1.80 -14.01 5.06
N GLY A 114 0.90 -14.84 5.56
CA GLY A 114 -0.53 -14.60 5.44
C GLY A 114 -0.96 -13.31 6.15
N GLY A 115 -2.20 -12.89 5.94
CA GLY A 115 -2.75 -11.68 6.54
C GLY A 115 -2.83 -11.73 8.07
N ALA A 116 -2.60 -10.60 8.72
CA ALA A 116 -2.83 -10.40 10.14
C ALA A 116 -4.34 -10.35 10.45
N THR A 117 -4.74 -10.78 11.65
CA THR A 117 -6.11 -10.64 12.14
C THR A 117 -6.34 -9.28 12.78
N GLU A 118 -7.59 -8.80 12.83
CA GLU A 118 -7.94 -7.56 13.54
C GLU A 118 -7.54 -7.63 15.03
N GLN A 119 -7.69 -8.80 15.66
CA GLN A 119 -7.28 -9.00 17.05
C GLN A 119 -5.78 -8.81 17.25
N MET A 120 -4.96 -9.33 16.33
CA MET A 120 -3.51 -9.15 16.37
C MET A 120 -3.13 -7.68 16.22
N LEU A 121 -3.74 -6.97 15.26
CA LEU A 121 -3.48 -5.55 15.04
C LEU A 121 -3.89 -4.71 16.27
N HIS A 122 -5.05 -4.98 16.87
CA HIS A 122 -5.49 -4.29 18.09
C HIS A 122 -4.56 -4.57 19.28
N ALA A 123 -4.12 -5.82 19.46
CA ALA A 123 -3.20 -6.17 20.54
C ALA A 123 -1.86 -5.46 20.41
N VAL A 124 -1.36 -5.25 19.18
CA VAL A 124 -0.15 -4.45 18.95
C VAL A 124 -0.40 -2.97 19.26
N GLU A 125 -1.50 -2.39 18.76
CA GLU A 125 -1.85 -0.99 19.01
C GLU A 125 -2.01 -0.68 20.50
N GLU A 126 -2.62 -1.60 21.26
CA GLU A 126 -2.75 -1.54 22.71
C GLU A 126 -1.38 -1.54 23.40
N LYS A 127 -0.47 -2.43 22.97
CA LYS A 127 0.89 -2.51 23.53
C LYS A 127 1.74 -1.27 23.24
N ILE A 128 1.65 -0.70 22.04
CA ILE A 128 2.43 0.50 21.67
C ILE A 128 1.75 1.82 22.06
N GLY A 129 0.48 1.77 22.48
CA GLY A 129 -0.31 2.96 22.83
C GLY A 129 -0.63 3.89 21.66
N ARG A 130 -0.58 3.38 20.42
CA ARG A 130 -0.79 4.15 19.18
C ARG A 130 -1.59 3.35 18.17
N ILE A 131 -2.47 4.04 17.45
CA ILE A 131 -3.26 3.46 16.36
C ILE A 131 -2.43 3.49 15.08
N LEU A 132 -2.33 2.35 14.39
CA LEU A 132 -1.67 2.23 13.09
C LEU A 132 -2.46 2.97 11.99
N PRO A 133 -1.79 3.54 10.98
CA PRO A 133 -2.46 4.06 9.78
C PRO A 133 -3.35 3.00 9.12
N GLU A 134 -4.52 3.40 8.61
CA GLU A 134 -5.51 2.46 8.06
C GLU A 134 -5.01 1.71 6.83
N ASP A 135 -4.18 2.36 6.01
CA ASP A 135 -3.57 1.75 4.83
C ASP A 135 -2.49 0.72 5.19
N LEU A 136 -1.69 0.98 6.23
CA LEU A 136 -0.78 -0.02 6.79
C LEU A 136 -1.54 -1.21 7.36
N ARG A 137 -2.58 -0.99 8.18
CA ARG A 137 -3.43 -2.06 8.71
C ARG A 137 -4.04 -2.90 7.60
N CYS A 138 -4.61 -2.24 6.58
CA CYS A 138 -5.20 -2.91 5.44
C CYS A 138 -4.17 -3.78 4.72
N SER A 139 -2.95 -3.27 4.51
CA SER A 139 -1.88 -4.05 3.88
C SER A 139 -1.47 -5.25 4.72
N LEU A 140 -1.29 -5.07 6.04
CA LEU A 140 -0.95 -6.15 6.97
C LEU A 140 -2.03 -7.24 7.02
N ARG A 141 -3.31 -6.85 6.86
CA ARG A 141 -4.44 -7.79 6.71
C ARG A 141 -4.42 -8.60 5.43
N ILE A 142 -3.73 -8.14 4.38
CA ILE A 142 -3.55 -8.89 3.14
C ILE A 142 -2.31 -9.78 3.29
N HIS A 143 -1.17 -9.20 3.70
CA HIS A 143 0.08 -9.90 4.01
C HIS A 143 0.75 -9.27 5.23
N ASN A 144 0.96 -10.05 6.29
CA ASN A 144 1.63 -9.59 7.51
C ASN A 144 3.16 -9.59 7.35
N GLY A 145 3.68 -8.82 6.41
CA GLY A 145 5.10 -8.76 6.10
C GLY A 145 5.66 -10.06 5.54
N GLN A 146 6.97 -10.26 5.75
CA GLN A 146 7.69 -11.44 5.30
C GLN A 146 8.41 -12.16 6.45
N MET A 147 8.84 -13.38 6.19
CA MET A 147 9.84 -14.06 7.02
C MET A 147 11.20 -13.36 6.87
N LEU A 148 11.90 -13.15 7.99
CA LEU A 148 13.27 -12.61 8.02
C LEU A 148 14.31 -13.66 7.61
N LYS A 149 14.13 -14.26 6.43
CA LYS A 149 15.04 -15.27 5.86
C LYS A 149 15.29 -14.93 4.39
N GLY A 150 16.54 -15.06 3.97
CA GLY A 150 16.95 -14.83 2.59
C GLY A 150 16.88 -13.36 2.18
N THR A 151 16.47 -13.14 0.94
CA THR A 151 16.37 -11.82 0.32
C THR A 151 15.14 -11.05 0.80
N GLY A 152 15.31 -9.75 1.00
CA GLY A 152 14.28 -8.82 1.40
C GLY A 152 13.32 -8.46 0.27
N LEU A 153 12.01 -8.49 0.55
CA LEU A 153 10.94 -8.10 -0.36
C LEU A 153 11.05 -6.66 -0.81
N MET A 154 11.60 -5.76 0.01
CA MET A 154 11.75 -4.34 -0.35
C MET A 154 12.99 -4.07 -1.21
N GLY A 155 13.67 -5.14 -1.61
CA GLY A 155 14.75 -5.17 -2.57
C GLY A 155 16.11 -4.90 -1.95
N SER A 156 17.11 -4.97 -2.82
CA SER A 156 18.51 -4.94 -2.44
C SER A 156 19.30 -3.86 -3.15
N VAL A 157 20.41 -3.46 -2.55
CA VAL A 157 21.44 -2.64 -3.19
C VAL A 157 22.78 -3.27 -2.84
N ALA A 158 23.63 -3.45 -3.85
CA ALA A 158 24.94 -4.05 -3.70
C ALA A 158 26.00 -3.21 -4.41
N ILE A 159 27.07 -2.90 -3.68
CA ILE A 159 28.34 -2.33 -4.15
C ILE A 159 29.48 -3.18 -3.58
N SER A 160 30.72 -2.98 -4.05
CA SER A 160 31.86 -3.87 -3.82
C SER A 160 31.94 -4.53 -2.44
N TYR A 161 31.85 -3.74 -1.36
CA TYR A 161 31.94 -4.23 0.03
C TYR A 161 30.67 -4.05 0.85
N HIS A 162 29.57 -3.64 0.22
CA HIS A 162 28.33 -3.35 0.92
C HIS A 162 27.13 -3.92 0.17
N HIS A 163 26.37 -4.75 0.86
CA HIS A 163 25.12 -5.31 0.36
C HIS A 163 24.07 -5.15 1.43
N ARG A 164 22.95 -4.53 1.05
CA ARG A 164 21.75 -4.47 1.86
C ARG A 164 20.61 -5.15 1.12
N SER A 165 19.76 -5.80 1.89
CA SER A 165 18.50 -6.38 1.44
C SER A 165 17.47 -6.17 2.54
N GLU A 166 16.41 -5.44 2.23
CA GLU A 166 15.44 -4.98 3.23
C GLU A 166 14.18 -5.85 3.23
N CYS A 167 13.90 -6.47 4.38
CA CYS A 167 12.71 -7.28 4.59
C CYS A 167 11.53 -6.40 5.01
N LEU A 168 10.32 -6.64 4.48
CA LEU A 168 9.10 -6.00 4.99
C LEU A 168 8.67 -6.64 6.32
N LEU A 169 8.63 -5.88 7.40
CA LEU A 169 8.36 -6.44 8.73
C LEU A 169 6.90 -6.86 8.91
N ASP A 170 6.70 -7.96 9.62
CA ASP A 170 5.40 -8.27 10.22
C ASP A 170 5.14 -7.38 11.42
N VAL A 171 3.86 -7.25 11.80
CA VAL A 171 3.42 -6.29 12.83
C VAL A 171 3.99 -6.57 14.22
N GLU A 172 4.22 -7.83 14.58
CA GLU A 172 4.74 -8.21 15.91
C GLU A 172 6.25 -7.95 16.00
N THR A 173 6.99 -8.23 14.94
CA THR A 173 8.41 -7.86 14.82
C THR A 173 8.55 -6.33 14.78
N ALA A 174 7.68 -5.65 14.03
CA ALA A 174 7.69 -4.19 13.96
C ALA A 174 7.46 -3.55 15.33
N MET A 175 6.51 -4.08 16.11
CA MET A 175 6.24 -3.67 17.48
C MET A 175 7.48 -3.72 18.38
N GLN A 176 8.35 -4.74 18.23
CA GLN A 176 9.56 -4.86 19.05
C GLN A 176 10.57 -3.72 18.81
N GLY A 177 10.58 -3.16 17.60
CA GLY A 177 11.43 -2.02 17.25
C GLY A 177 10.71 -0.67 17.32
N TYR A 178 9.47 -0.64 17.84
CA TYR A 178 8.75 0.61 18.09
C TYR A 178 9.56 1.51 19.02
N SER A 179 9.73 2.77 18.65
CA SER A 179 10.57 3.69 19.40
C SER A 179 9.79 4.82 20.07
N GLN A 180 10.17 5.06 21.33
CA GLN A 180 9.79 6.23 22.13
C GLN A 180 10.99 7.14 22.41
N GLN A 181 12.14 6.84 21.80
CA GLN A 181 13.35 7.65 21.97
C GLN A 181 13.18 8.98 21.25
N ARG A 182 13.71 10.08 21.81
CA ARG A 182 13.50 11.46 21.33
C ARG A 182 13.57 11.64 19.81
N ARG A 183 14.48 10.93 19.12
CA ARG A 183 14.68 11.07 17.66
C ARG A 183 13.66 10.28 16.83
N LEU A 184 13.36 9.05 17.25
CA LEU A 184 12.44 8.13 16.56
C LEU A 184 11.10 8.02 17.31
N ILE A 185 10.73 9.07 18.02
CA ILE A 185 9.50 9.09 18.82
C ILE A 185 8.30 8.73 17.95
N ASP A 186 7.43 7.90 18.52
CA ASP A 186 6.22 7.37 17.88
C ASP A 186 6.49 6.78 16.47
N SER A 187 7.66 6.18 16.26
CA SER A 187 8.03 5.60 14.95
C SER A 187 8.05 4.08 15.02
N LEU A 188 7.40 3.43 14.07
CA LEU A 188 7.34 1.98 13.93
C LEU A 188 8.20 1.55 12.74
N PRO A 189 9.12 0.58 12.89
CA PRO A 189 9.91 0.09 11.77
C PRO A 189 9.01 -0.66 10.77
N LEU A 190 9.13 -0.32 9.49
CA LEU A 190 8.45 -0.99 8.38
C LEU A 190 9.35 -2.01 7.70
N THR A 191 10.64 -1.72 7.58
CA THR A 191 11.60 -2.60 6.92
C THR A 191 12.81 -2.87 7.80
N PHE A 192 13.51 -3.97 7.55
CA PHE A 192 14.76 -4.25 8.25
C PHE A 192 15.75 -4.98 7.36
N CYS A 193 16.99 -4.49 7.32
CA CYS A 193 18.11 -5.22 6.74
C CYS A 193 18.92 -5.90 7.84
N THR A 194 18.86 -7.23 7.90
CA THR A 194 19.57 -8.04 8.91
C THR A 194 21.09 -7.89 8.87
N ARG A 195 21.66 -7.54 7.71
CA ARG A 195 23.11 -7.43 7.52
C ARG A 195 23.67 -6.07 7.96
N THR A 196 22.90 -4.99 7.73
CA THR A 196 23.38 -3.61 7.96
C THR A 196 22.68 -2.92 9.12
N GLY A 197 21.57 -3.48 9.62
CA GLY A 197 20.69 -2.82 10.60
C GLY A 197 19.83 -1.70 10.02
N LEU A 198 19.97 -1.39 8.72
CA LEU A 198 19.21 -0.32 8.08
C LEU A 198 17.71 -0.59 8.17
N THR A 199 16.96 0.44 8.55
CA THR A 199 15.53 0.36 8.86
C THR A 199 14.82 1.58 8.28
N GLN A 200 13.73 1.35 7.54
CA GLN A 200 12.72 2.39 7.27
C GLN A 200 11.67 2.36 8.36
N TYR A 201 11.18 3.54 8.73
CA TYR A 201 10.15 3.72 9.74
C TYR A 201 8.92 4.37 9.14
N ILE A 202 7.77 4.18 9.78
CA ILE A 202 6.57 4.98 9.61
C ILE A 202 6.28 5.77 10.90
N ALA A 203 5.96 7.05 10.75
CA ALA A 203 5.54 7.89 11.87
C ALA A 203 4.08 7.59 12.25
N LEU A 204 3.81 7.34 13.53
CA LEU A 204 2.45 7.07 14.04
C LEU A 204 1.76 8.33 14.60
N SER A 205 2.47 9.45 14.72
CA SER A 205 1.94 10.75 15.16
C SER A 205 2.70 11.91 14.52
N ASP A 206 2.17 13.13 14.68
CA ASP A 206 2.73 14.36 14.12
C ASP A 206 3.82 14.97 15.04
N VAL A 207 4.82 14.17 15.41
CA VAL A 207 5.88 14.56 16.36
C VAL A 207 7.28 14.37 15.76
N GLY A 208 8.27 15.04 16.35
CA GLY A 208 9.67 14.94 15.90
C GLY A 208 9.93 15.50 14.50
N GLY A 209 9.06 16.40 14.01
CA GLY A 209 9.17 17.03 12.68
C GLY A 209 8.62 16.20 11.52
N ARG A 210 7.87 15.13 11.80
CA ARG A 210 7.25 14.25 10.79
C ARG A 210 5.74 14.28 10.93
N ALA A 211 5.03 14.20 9.81
CA ALA A 211 3.59 13.97 9.80
C ALA A 211 3.29 12.47 9.98
N ARG A 212 2.17 12.16 10.63
CA ARG A 212 1.63 10.81 10.78
C ARG A 212 1.47 10.17 9.40
N GLY A 213 1.98 8.95 9.25
CA GLY A 213 1.97 8.19 8.00
C GLY A 213 3.22 8.35 7.15
N ASN A 214 4.07 9.35 7.41
CA ASN A 214 5.32 9.52 6.68
C ASN A 214 6.21 8.28 6.85
N VAL A 215 6.70 7.76 5.73
CA VAL A 215 7.69 6.68 5.65
C VAL A 215 9.06 7.28 5.38
N PHE A 216 10.08 6.87 6.13
CA PHE A 216 11.40 7.51 6.08
C PHE A 216 12.55 6.61 6.51
N TYR A 217 13.76 6.95 6.07
CA TYR A 217 15.01 6.51 6.71
C TYR A 217 15.49 7.57 7.69
N HIS A 218 16.04 7.15 8.82
CA HIS A 218 16.73 8.07 9.73
C HIS A 218 18.13 8.40 9.19
N SER A 219 18.57 9.64 9.33
CA SER A 219 19.94 10.06 9.00
C SER A 219 20.92 9.53 10.06
N PRO A 220 22.07 8.93 9.68
CA PRO A 220 23.03 8.39 10.66
C PRO A 220 23.87 9.46 11.37
N ASN A 221 24.16 10.60 10.73
CA ASN A 221 24.95 11.67 11.36
C ASN A 221 24.10 12.52 12.29
N GLN A 222 24.68 12.76 13.46
CA GLN A 222 24.00 13.32 14.62
C GLN A 222 24.51 14.73 14.87
N THR A 223 23.68 15.72 14.63
CA THR A 223 23.73 16.96 15.42
C THR A 223 22.90 16.74 16.69
N ASP A 224 23.24 17.41 17.80
CA ASP A 224 22.51 17.37 19.09
C ASP A 224 21.06 17.93 19.04
N SER A 225 20.49 18.06 17.85
CA SER A 225 19.15 18.56 17.61
C SER A 225 18.07 17.61 18.16
N GLU A 226 17.01 18.21 18.71
CA GLU A 226 15.78 17.52 19.11
C GLU A 226 14.99 16.99 17.89
N ILE A 227 15.26 17.54 16.70
CA ILE A 227 14.63 17.14 15.44
C ILE A 227 15.49 16.04 14.81
N CYS A 228 14.84 14.93 14.44
CA CYS A 228 15.52 13.87 13.70
C CYS A 228 15.52 14.18 12.21
N ASP A 229 16.71 14.36 11.68
CA ASP A 229 16.97 14.36 10.24
C ASP A 229 16.53 13.03 9.63
N ALA A 230 15.71 13.11 8.60
CA ALA A 230 15.10 11.96 7.97
C ALA A 230 14.99 12.13 6.45
N PHE A 231 15.28 11.07 5.72
CA PHE A 231 15.03 10.99 4.29
C PHE A 231 13.63 10.44 4.08
N LEU A 232 12.69 11.32 3.72
CA LEU A 232 11.31 10.94 3.43
C LEU A 232 11.26 10.10 2.14
N THR A 233 10.64 8.92 2.22
CA THR A 233 10.45 7.99 1.10
C THR A 233 8.99 7.81 0.68
N GLY A 234 8.04 8.27 1.50
CA GLY A 234 6.62 8.37 1.13
C GLY A 234 5.81 9.09 2.21
N ARG A 235 4.63 9.64 1.86
CA ARG A 235 3.78 10.37 2.82
C ARG A 235 2.78 9.47 3.53
N HIS A 236 2.43 8.37 2.89
CA HIS A 236 1.56 7.32 3.42
C HIS A 236 2.10 5.95 3.02
N PHE A 237 1.72 4.90 3.76
CA PHE A 237 2.16 3.53 3.47
C PHE A 237 1.71 3.10 2.06
N SER A 238 0.45 3.38 1.72
CA SER A 238 -0.14 3.03 0.43
C SER A 238 0.63 3.63 -0.75
N GLU A 239 0.94 4.93 -0.70
CA GLU A 239 1.76 5.60 -1.72
C GLU A 239 3.13 4.93 -1.88
N TRP A 240 3.86 4.77 -0.76
CA TRP A 240 5.20 4.19 -0.72
C TRP A 240 5.22 2.76 -1.28
N PHE A 241 4.28 1.91 -0.85
CA PHE A 241 4.23 0.52 -1.24
C PHE A 241 3.74 0.33 -2.68
N MET A 242 2.69 1.05 -3.09
CA MET A 242 2.17 0.97 -4.46
C MET A 242 3.20 1.47 -5.48
N GLU A 243 3.94 2.54 -5.18
CA GLU A 243 5.05 3.00 -6.02
C GLU A 243 6.14 1.92 -6.14
N TYR A 244 6.51 1.31 -5.02
CA TYR A 244 7.49 0.22 -5.02
C TYR A 244 7.05 -0.93 -5.94
N VAL A 245 5.86 -1.46 -5.74
CA VAL A 245 5.34 -2.58 -6.52
C VAL A 245 5.19 -2.24 -7.99
N ARG A 246 4.72 -1.04 -8.33
CA ARG A 246 4.63 -0.60 -9.72
C ARG A 246 5.97 -0.63 -10.43
N ASN A 247 7.04 -0.25 -9.73
CA ASN A 247 8.40 -0.29 -10.27
C ASN A 247 8.96 -1.73 -10.38
N VAL A 248 8.58 -2.64 -9.47
CA VAL A 248 8.91 -4.07 -9.57
C VAL A 248 8.21 -4.72 -10.76
N VAL A 249 6.88 -4.64 -10.79
CA VAL A 249 6.03 -5.27 -11.82
C VAL A 249 6.33 -4.66 -13.19
N GLY A 250 6.53 -3.34 -13.24
CA GLY A 250 6.91 -2.61 -14.45
C GLY A 250 8.37 -2.80 -14.89
N ARG A 251 9.14 -3.72 -14.27
CA ARG A 251 10.54 -4.03 -14.60
C ARG A 251 11.50 -2.85 -14.55
N LYS A 252 11.15 -1.79 -13.81
CA LYS A 252 12.02 -0.63 -13.59
C LYS A 252 13.13 -0.92 -12.59
N TYR A 253 12.91 -1.91 -11.72
CA TYR A 253 13.96 -2.49 -10.90
C TYR A 253 14.54 -3.73 -11.59
N PRO A 254 15.87 -3.81 -11.74
CA PRO A 254 16.48 -5.02 -12.24
C PRO A 254 16.24 -6.21 -11.34
N LEU A 255 16.05 -7.35 -12.00
CA LEU A 255 16.06 -8.66 -11.38
C LEU A 255 17.38 -9.36 -11.72
N ILE A 256 18.12 -9.84 -10.71
CA ILE A 256 19.31 -10.67 -10.90
C ILE A 256 19.08 -11.95 -10.09
N GLY A 257 18.99 -13.09 -10.78
CA GLY A 257 18.48 -14.31 -10.16
C GLY A 257 17.03 -14.12 -9.69
N GLU A 258 16.77 -14.41 -8.42
CA GLU A 258 15.45 -14.20 -7.77
C GLU A 258 15.44 -12.98 -6.84
N GLU A 259 16.38 -12.05 -7.00
CA GLU A 259 16.55 -10.88 -6.14
C GLU A 259 16.25 -9.58 -6.90
N ILE A 260 15.36 -8.77 -6.30
CA ILE A 260 14.99 -7.45 -6.79
C ILE A 260 16.04 -6.44 -6.35
N PHE A 261 16.68 -5.75 -7.29
CA PHE A 261 17.66 -4.72 -6.97
C PHE A 261 17.09 -3.32 -7.18
N ARG A 262 17.16 -2.45 -6.17
CA ARG A 262 16.58 -1.09 -6.12
C ARG A 262 17.37 -0.04 -6.93
N TYR A 263 17.92 -0.43 -8.08
CA TYR A 263 18.53 0.48 -9.04
C TYR A 263 17.47 0.96 -10.03
N MET A 264 17.08 2.23 -9.94
CA MET A 264 16.11 2.82 -10.86
C MET A 264 16.79 3.22 -12.16
N GLU A 265 16.24 2.78 -13.29
CA GLU A 265 16.71 3.23 -14.60
C GLU A 265 16.41 4.72 -14.81
N THR A 266 17.46 5.47 -15.17
CA THR A 266 17.35 6.92 -15.36
C THR A 266 17.03 7.31 -16.80
N GLY A 267 16.91 6.33 -17.71
CA GLY A 267 16.73 6.54 -19.15
C GLY A 267 17.98 7.07 -19.86
N ASN A 268 19.07 7.32 -19.13
CA ASN A 268 20.33 7.81 -19.70
C ASN A 268 21.09 6.67 -20.38
N VAL A 269 21.21 6.75 -21.71
CA VAL A 269 21.95 5.80 -22.53
C VAL A 269 22.96 6.57 -23.38
N ALA A 270 24.24 6.26 -23.22
CA ALA A 270 25.33 6.77 -24.06
C ALA A 270 25.68 5.73 -25.12
N ARG A 271 25.81 6.14 -26.39
CA ARG A 271 26.16 5.24 -27.50
C ARG A 271 27.43 5.72 -28.20
N THR A 272 28.40 4.82 -28.34
CA THR A 272 29.63 5.06 -29.10
C THR A 272 29.85 3.89 -30.05
N GLY A 273 29.63 4.11 -31.34
CA GLY A 273 29.68 3.04 -32.35
C GLY A 273 28.62 1.96 -32.07
N SER A 274 29.05 0.71 -31.89
CA SER A 274 28.19 -0.43 -31.53
C SER A 274 27.98 -0.61 -30.02
N ILE A 275 28.63 0.19 -29.16
CA ILE A 275 28.55 0.06 -27.71
C ILE A 275 27.47 1.00 -27.18
N SER A 276 26.58 0.47 -26.32
CA SER A 276 25.51 1.24 -25.68
C SER A 276 25.57 1.08 -24.17
N VAL A 277 25.96 2.13 -23.46
CA VAL A 277 26.07 2.13 -22.00
C VAL A 277 24.83 2.76 -21.37
N SER A 278 24.19 2.08 -20.42
CA SER A 278 23.09 2.62 -19.62
C SER A 278 23.40 2.63 -18.13
N VAL A 279 22.83 3.60 -17.41
CA VAL A 279 23.07 3.80 -15.98
C VAL A 279 21.77 3.79 -15.19
N SER A 280 21.78 3.01 -14.11
CA SER A 280 20.73 2.98 -13.09
C SER A 280 21.28 3.42 -11.75
N THR A 281 20.49 4.11 -10.93
CA THR A 281 20.94 4.71 -9.66
C THR A 281 20.14 4.20 -8.46
N ALA A 282 20.78 4.10 -7.30
CA ALA A 282 20.14 3.77 -6.03
C ALA A 282 20.66 4.70 -4.92
N PHE A 283 19.75 5.35 -4.17
CA PHE A 283 20.11 6.18 -3.03
C PHE A 283 20.56 5.33 -1.83
N LEU A 284 21.60 5.76 -1.11
CA LEU A 284 22.18 5.08 0.05
C LEU A 284 21.97 5.90 1.33
N PRO A 285 20.79 5.82 1.99
CA PRO A 285 20.51 6.55 3.24
C PRO A 285 21.54 6.34 4.36
N GLU A 286 22.07 5.13 4.52
CA GLU A 286 23.09 4.75 5.51
C GLU A 286 24.44 5.44 5.32
N PHE A 287 24.70 5.99 4.13
CA PHE A 287 25.91 6.77 3.83
C PHE A 287 25.57 8.23 3.50
N SER A 288 24.35 8.67 3.78
CA SER A 288 23.85 10.01 3.48
C SER A 288 23.52 10.78 4.75
N PHE A 289 23.73 12.09 4.72
CA PHE A 289 23.56 13.01 5.84
C PHE A 289 22.84 14.28 5.38
N ILE A 290 22.04 14.88 6.25
CA ILE A 290 21.36 16.16 5.98
C ILE A 290 22.18 17.34 6.50
N HIS A 291 22.82 17.18 7.66
CA HIS A 291 23.62 18.22 8.31
C HIS A 291 25.02 17.72 8.74
N PRO A 292 26.11 18.15 8.06
CA PRO A 292 26.10 18.85 6.77
C PRO A 292 25.55 17.93 5.64
N PRO A 293 25.02 18.51 4.55
CA PRO A 293 24.39 17.74 3.48
C PRO A 293 25.44 16.93 2.71
N HIS A 294 25.24 15.62 2.65
CA HIS A 294 26.06 14.68 1.90
C HIS A 294 25.17 13.54 1.42
N TYR A 295 25.01 13.37 0.11
CA TYR A 295 24.09 12.38 -0.45
C TYR A 295 24.86 11.33 -1.24
N SER A 296 24.77 10.09 -0.80
CA SER A 296 25.46 8.96 -1.41
C SER A 296 24.52 8.19 -2.33
N PHE A 297 25.02 7.87 -3.53
CA PHE A 297 24.31 7.05 -4.51
C PHE A 297 25.21 5.93 -5.02
N SER A 298 24.61 4.78 -5.28
CA SER A 298 25.23 3.71 -6.03
C SER A 298 24.76 3.74 -7.49
N TYR A 299 25.66 3.36 -8.40
CA TYR A 299 25.41 3.29 -9.82
C TYR A 299 25.59 1.86 -10.32
N ARG A 300 24.64 1.39 -11.13
CA ARG A 300 24.79 0.18 -11.92
C ARG A 300 24.94 0.57 -13.38
N ILE A 301 26.08 0.21 -13.96
CA ILE A 301 26.40 0.44 -15.36
C ILE A 301 26.16 -0.87 -16.13
N ARG A 302 25.47 -0.79 -17.28
CA ARG A 302 25.32 -1.88 -18.23
C ARG A 302 25.88 -1.42 -19.58
N SER A 303 26.62 -2.27 -20.28
CA SER A 303 27.24 -2.01 -21.59
C SER A 303 26.83 -3.07 -22.60
#